data_AF-A0A1B7P656-F1
#
_entry.id   AF-A0A1B7P656-F1
#
_cell.length_a   1.000
_cell.length_b   1.000
_cell.length_c   1.000
_cell.angle_alpha   90.00
_cell.angle_beta   90.00
_cell.angle_gamma   90.00
#
_symmetry.space_group_name_H-M   'P 1'
#
loop_
_entity.id
_entity.type
_entity.pdbx_description
1 polymer ?
#
loop_
_entity_poly.entity_id
_entity_poly.type
_entity_poly.pdbx_seq_one_letter_code
_entity_poly.pdbx_strand_id
1 'polypeptide(L)'
;MEDDAIPLSIGYDTLCGKLSLTAGYEKHKAIFPPRVEAVDVLGNVLDPAKGAHPRNVGRSSMLAGIPYYVFGQVASVSDDGYAFGTVPNAVARALEPFTEPLLTTYVSVETNGFIHPFLRLTENEVKLEHETGLKVILSIQGGICEGELGTGKGCVWFQKLIREKKGGITIRNYYQGTGVAPVKVNGF
;
A
#
# COMPACT_ATOMS: atom_id res chain seq x y z
N MET A 1 20.72 -32.19 -27.23
CA MET A 1 20.58 -30.91 -27.96
C MET A 1 21.10 -29.87 -27.01
N GLU A 2 22.27 -29.31 -27.33
CA GLU A 2 22.83 -28.19 -26.58
C GLU A 2 21.93 -26.97 -26.79
N ASP A 3 21.53 -26.34 -25.69
CA ASP A 3 20.69 -25.15 -25.66
C ASP A 3 21.56 -23.95 -26.06
N ASP A 4 21.29 -23.36 -27.22
CA ASP A 4 21.89 -22.10 -27.70
C ASP A 4 21.41 -20.93 -26.84
N ALA A 5 21.85 -20.87 -25.58
CA ALA A 5 21.54 -19.78 -24.68
C ALA A 5 22.29 -18.53 -25.13
N ILE A 6 21.58 -17.62 -25.81
CA ILE A 6 22.08 -16.29 -26.18
C ILE A 6 22.60 -15.60 -24.91
N PRO A 7 23.89 -15.20 -24.85
CA PRO A 7 24.43 -14.51 -23.68
C PRO A 7 23.72 -13.17 -23.49
N LEU A 8 22.99 -13.05 -22.38
CA LEU A 8 22.25 -11.83 -22.02
C LEU A 8 23.22 -10.74 -21.59
N SER A 9 23.01 -9.50 -22.07
CA SER A 9 23.86 -8.37 -21.74
C SER A 9 23.76 -8.01 -20.26
N ILE A 10 24.92 -7.88 -19.61
CA ILE A 10 25.07 -7.51 -18.19
C ILE A 10 24.93 -6.01 -17.92
N GLY A 11 24.66 -5.21 -18.97
CA GLY A 11 24.48 -3.77 -18.84
C GLY A 11 23.53 -3.20 -19.88
N TYR A 12 22.79 -2.16 -19.48
CA TYR A 12 21.86 -1.42 -20.31
C TYR A 12 22.05 0.08 -20.10
N ASP A 13 22.19 0.83 -21.19
CA ASP A 13 22.22 2.28 -21.14
C ASP A 13 20.79 2.81 -21.06
N THR A 14 20.51 3.65 -20.06
CA THR A 14 19.22 4.33 -19.90
C THR A 14 19.43 5.84 -19.92
N LEU A 15 18.35 6.60 -20.13
CA LEU A 15 18.36 8.07 -20.05
C LEU A 15 18.84 8.59 -18.67
N CYS A 16 18.82 7.75 -17.63
CA CYS A 16 19.21 8.09 -16.27
C CYS A 16 20.57 7.49 -15.86
N GLY A 17 21.30 6.90 -16.81
CA GLY A 17 22.61 6.27 -16.58
C GLY A 17 22.64 4.78 -16.89
N LYS A 18 23.83 4.19 -16.77
CA LYS A 18 24.08 2.79 -17.10
C LYS A 18 23.70 1.88 -15.94
N LEU A 19 22.75 0.98 -16.17
CA LEU A 19 22.40 -0.08 -15.23
C LEU A 19 23.31 -1.27 -15.49
N SER A 20 24.00 -1.75 -14.45
CA SER A 20 24.82 -2.97 -14.52
C SER A 20 24.25 -4.01 -13.56
N LEU A 21 23.99 -5.21 -14.07
CA LEU A 21 23.53 -6.34 -13.27
C LEU A 21 24.73 -6.94 -12.52
N THR A 22 24.76 -6.77 -11.20
CA THR A 22 25.89 -7.20 -10.36
C THR A 22 25.70 -8.59 -9.71
N ALA A 23 24.48 -9.15 -9.72
CA ALA A 23 24.17 -10.52 -9.29
C ALA A 23 22.78 -10.97 -9.81
N GLY A 24 22.54 -12.29 -9.98
CA GLY A 24 21.21 -12.83 -10.31
C GLY A 24 21.13 -13.99 -11.32
N TYR A 25 22.12 -14.88 -11.39
CA TYR A 25 22.12 -15.99 -12.35
C TYR A 25 21.50 -17.32 -11.86
N GLU A 26 20.80 -17.35 -10.72
CA GLU A 26 20.20 -18.59 -10.24
C GLU A 26 18.71 -18.46 -9.89
N LYS A 27 17.90 -19.17 -10.68
CA LYS A 27 16.52 -19.66 -10.41
C LYS A 27 15.42 -18.62 -10.10
N HIS A 28 15.76 -17.37 -9.80
CA HIS A 28 14.82 -16.31 -9.39
C HIS A 28 15.07 -15.03 -10.20
N LYS A 29 15.32 -15.15 -11.51
CA LYS A 29 15.42 -13.99 -12.40
C LYS A 29 14.10 -13.21 -12.33
N ALA A 30 14.14 -11.99 -11.78
CA ALA A 30 13.19 -10.97 -12.21
C ALA A 30 13.42 -10.79 -13.71
N ILE A 31 12.46 -11.22 -14.55
CA ILE A 31 12.50 -10.93 -15.98
C ILE A 31 12.44 -9.41 -16.08
N PHE A 32 13.58 -8.81 -16.43
CA PHE A 32 13.70 -7.36 -16.55
C PHE A 32 13.71 -6.98 -18.04
N PRO A 33 12.89 -6.02 -18.47
CA PRO A 33 11.79 -5.42 -17.71
C PRO A 33 10.64 -6.43 -17.52
N PRO A 34 9.84 -6.30 -16.44
CA PRO A 34 8.63 -7.08 -16.30
C PRO A 34 7.72 -6.83 -17.51
N ARG A 35 7.17 -7.89 -18.09
CA ARG A 35 6.15 -7.80 -19.14
C ARG A 35 4.78 -7.97 -18.50
N VAL A 36 3.88 -7.04 -18.77
CA VAL A 36 2.47 -7.17 -18.37
C VAL A 36 1.82 -8.16 -19.35
N GLU A 37 1.46 -9.35 -18.87
CA GLU A 37 0.85 -10.39 -19.72
C GLU A 37 -0.65 -10.15 -19.93
N ALA A 38 -1.32 -9.60 -18.93
CA ALA A 38 -2.73 -9.19 -18.97
C ALA A 38 -2.98 -8.08 -17.95
N VAL A 39 -4.01 -7.27 -18.20
CA VAL A 39 -4.50 -6.26 -17.24
C VAL A 39 -5.96 -6.53 -16.99
N ASP A 40 -6.26 -7.10 -15.83
CA ASP A 40 -7.61 -7.17 -15.31
C ASP A 40 -7.84 -6.00 -14.36
N VAL A 41 -8.62 -5.02 -14.80
CA VAL A 41 -8.97 -3.86 -13.98
C VAL A 41 -10.14 -4.26 -13.08
N LEU A 42 -9.83 -4.64 -11.85
CA LEU A 42 -10.82 -4.60 -10.78
C LEU A 42 -11.18 -3.12 -10.58
N GLY A 43 -12.45 -2.76 -10.81
CA GLY A 43 -12.95 -1.41 -10.58
C GLY A 43 -12.88 -1.02 -9.09
N ASN A 44 -13.80 -0.17 -8.63
CA ASN A 44 -13.90 0.08 -7.19
C ASN A 44 -14.24 -1.24 -6.48
N VAL A 45 -13.39 -1.67 -5.56
CA VAL A 45 -13.64 -2.88 -4.78
C VAL A 45 -14.83 -2.60 -3.87
N LEU A 46 -15.94 -3.28 -4.14
CA LEU A 46 -17.12 -3.29 -3.28
C LEU A 46 -16.87 -4.35 -2.19
N ASP A 47 -17.09 -3.96 -0.93
CA ASP A 47 -17.07 -4.87 0.21
C ASP A 47 -18.50 -5.34 0.48
N PRO A 48 -18.86 -6.60 0.17
CA PRO A 48 -20.20 -7.11 0.41
C PRO A 48 -20.59 -7.10 1.90
N ALA A 49 -19.61 -7.15 2.81
CA ALA A 49 -19.84 -7.23 4.25
C ALA A 49 -20.08 -5.86 4.91
N LYS A 50 -19.63 -4.75 4.29
CA LYS A 50 -19.83 -3.38 4.79
C LYS A 50 -20.69 -2.49 3.89
N GLY A 51 -21.36 -3.07 2.89
CA GLY A 51 -22.21 -2.33 1.97
C GLY A 51 -21.43 -1.54 0.90
N ALA A 52 -22.17 -0.74 0.12
CA ALA A 52 -21.77 -0.14 -1.16
C ALA A 52 -20.68 0.96 -1.09
N HIS A 53 -19.69 0.84 -0.21
CA HIS A 53 -18.59 1.80 -0.12
C HIS A 53 -17.46 1.43 -1.09
N PRO A 54 -17.20 2.27 -2.11
CA PRO A 54 -16.11 2.03 -3.04
C PRO A 54 -14.76 2.17 -2.32
N ARG A 55 -13.95 1.12 -2.31
CA ARG A 55 -12.55 1.22 -1.91
C ARG A 55 -11.72 1.64 -3.12
N ASN A 56 -11.10 2.82 -3.03
CA ASN A 56 -10.25 3.36 -4.09
C ASN A 56 -8.78 2.94 -3.88
N VAL A 57 -8.08 2.65 -4.98
CA VAL A 57 -6.61 2.48 -5.03
C VAL A 57 -6.08 1.35 -4.13
N GLY A 58 -6.75 0.19 -4.16
CA GLY A 58 -6.26 -1.02 -3.49
C GLY A 58 -5.08 -1.61 -4.26
N ARG A 59 -3.92 -1.72 -3.60
CA ARG A 59 -2.75 -2.43 -4.13
C ARG A 59 -2.62 -3.76 -3.42
N SER A 60 -2.60 -4.86 -4.17
CA SER A 60 -2.39 -6.19 -3.61
C SER A 60 -0.95 -6.36 -3.14
N SER A 61 -0.76 -7.13 -2.07
CA SER A 61 0.55 -7.45 -1.51
C SER A 61 0.51 -8.79 -0.80
N MET A 62 1.62 -9.50 -0.79
CA MET A 62 1.79 -10.71 -0.01
C MET A 62 2.74 -10.43 1.15
N LEU A 63 2.38 -10.88 2.35
CA LEU A 63 3.23 -10.84 3.54
C LEU A 63 2.96 -12.09 4.36
N ALA A 64 3.99 -12.85 4.74
CA ALA A 64 3.88 -14.17 5.37
C ALA A 64 3.02 -15.17 4.55
N GLY A 65 3.01 -15.07 3.22
CA GLY A 65 2.14 -15.88 2.37
C GLY A 65 0.64 -15.52 2.47
N ILE A 66 0.29 -14.40 3.12
CA ILE A 66 -1.09 -13.93 3.26
C ILE A 66 -1.31 -12.75 2.32
N PRO A 67 -2.39 -12.75 1.54
CA PRO A 67 -2.78 -11.63 0.70
C PRO A 67 -3.41 -10.49 1.50
N TYR A 68 -2.89 -9.29 1.26
CA TYR A 68 -3.38 -8.02 1.78
C TYR A 68 -3.69 -7.06 0.64
N TYR A 69 -4.60 -6.14 0.92
CA TYR A 69 -4.83 -4.95 0.11
C TYR A 69 -4.44 -3.71 0.91
N VAL A 70 -3.62 -2.88 0.30
CA VAL A 70 -3.21 -1.58 0.84
C VAL A 70 -3.99 -0.49 0.12
N PHE A 71 -4.69 0.35 0.88
CA PHE A 71 -5.53 1.41 0.39
C PHE A 71 -4.96 2.78 0.73
N GLY A 72 -5.20 3.74 -0.15
CA GLY A 72 -4.98 5.16 0.12
C GLY A 72 -6.08 5.75 1.00
N GLN A 73 -6.70 6.85 0.56
CA GLN A 73 -7.80 7.46 1.31
C GLN A 73 -9.04 6.55 1.30
N VAL A 74 -9.51 6.19 2.49
CA VAL A 74 -10.70 5.37 2.72
C VAL A 74 -11.72 6.15 3.52
N ALA A 75 -13.00 6.12 3.12
CA ALA A 75 -14.08 6.64 3.95
C ALA A 75 -14.32 5.70 5.14
N SER A 76 -14.23 6.24 6.35
CA SER A 76 -14.54 5.50 7.58
C SER A 76 -15.95 5.86 8.02
N VAL A 77 -16.79 4.84 8.07
CA VAL A 77 -18.19 4.91 8.49
C VAL A 77 -18.38 3.82 9.53
N SER A 78 -19.15 4.13 10.57
CA SER A 78 -19.57 3.15 11.56
C SER A 78 -20.55 2.14 10.99
N ASP A 79 -20.81 1.08 11.75
CA ASP A 79 -21.74 0.03 11.32
C ASP A 79 -23.22 0.52 11.30
N ASP A 80 -23.55 1.62 11.98
CA ASP A 80 -24.87 2.29 11.93
C ASP A 80 -24.95 3.45 10.91
N GLY A 81 -23.90 3.67 10.10
CA GLY A 81 -23.89 4.64 9.02
C GLY A 81 -23.39 6.05 9.38
N TYR A 82 -22.92 6.27 10.60
CA TYR A 82 -22.27 7.51 11.01
C TYR A 82 -20.89 7.68 10.35
N ALA A 83 -20.68 8.81 9.67
CA ALA A 83 -19.43 9.09 8.98
C ALA A 83 -18.36 9.64 9.96
N PHE A 84 -17.34 8.82 10.27
CA PHE A 84 -16.17 9.27 11.02
C PHE A 84 -15.23 10.16 10.19
N GLY A 85 -15.32 10.08 8.86
CA GLY A 85 -14.55 10.91 7.93
C GLY A 85 -13.69 10.06 7.01
N THR A 86 -12.45 10.50 6.76
CA THR A 86 -11.53 9.79 5.85
C THR A 86 -10.22 9.45 6.55
N VAL A 87 -9.78 8.21 6.35
CA VAL A 87 -8.52 7.67 6.85
C VAL A 87 -7.51 7.72 5.69
N PRO A 88 -6.30 8.27 5.88
CA PRO A 88 -5.38 8.54 4.77
C PRO A 88 -4.71 7.30 4.18
N ASN A 89 -4.66 6.21 4.94
CA ASN A 89 -4.10 4.92 4.53
C ASN A 89 -4.73 3.80 5.37
N ALA A 90 -5.02 2.66 4.77
CA ALA A 90 -5.56 1.50 5.46
C ALA A 90 -5.06 0.21 4.84
N VAL A 91 -5.08 -0.89 5.60
CA VAL A 91 -4.75 -2.22 5.10
C VAL A 91 -5.87 -3.17 5.46
N ALA A 92 -6.27 -4.02 4.51
CA ALA A 92 -7.20 -5.11 4.76
C ALA A 92 -6.57 -6.45 4.36
N ARG A 93 -6.88 -7.50 5.11
CA ARG A 93 -6.55 -8.88 4.77
C ARG A 93 -7.65 -9.47 3.92
N ALA A 94 -7.32 -10.22 2.88
CA ALA A 94 -8.28 -11.09 2.21
C ALA A 94 -8.55 -12.34 3.06
N LEU A 95 -9.82 -12.58 3.37
CA LEU A 95 -10.27 -13.70 4.20
C LEU A 95 -10.31 -14.99 3.41
N GLU A 96 -10.77 -14.90 2.16
CA GLU A 96 -10.98 -16.04 1.27
C GLU A 96 -10.30 -15.82 -0.08
N PRO A 97 -8.96 -15.71 -0.13
CA PRO A 97 -8.27 -15.24 -1.33
C PRO A 97 -8.42 -16.09 -2.59
N PHE A 98 -8.76 -17.38 -2.43
CA PHE A 98 -8.89 -18.32 -3.55
C PHE A 98 -10.33 -18.49 -4.04
N THR A 99 -11.31 -18.17 -3.19
CA THR A 99 -12.74 -18.37 -3.47
C THR A 99 -13.47 -17.03 -3.58
N GLU A 100 -13.18 -16.09 -2.68
CA GLU A 100 -13.76 -14.76 -2.62
C GLU A 100 -12.69 -13.69 -2.29
N PRO A 101 -11.80 -13.33 -3.25
CA PRO A 101 -10.66 -12.45 -2.97
C PRO A 101 -11.04 -11.03 -2.51
N LEU A 102 -12.29 -10.61 -2.74
CA LEU A 102 -12.80 -9.32 -2.29
C LEU A 102 -13.36 -9.35 -0.86
N LEU A 103 -13.62 -10.54 -0.31
CA LEU A 103 -14.02 -10.71 1.07
C LEU A 103 -12.82 -10.40 1.95
N THR A 104 -12.86 -9.26 2.64
CA THR A 104 -11.71 -8.69 3.33
C THR A 104 -12.08 -8.09 4.67
N THR A 105 -11.12 -8.01 5.59
CA THR A 105 -11.27 -7.30 6.87
C THR A 105 -10.13 -6.33 7.10
N TYR A 106 -10.42 -5.12 7.59
CA TYR A 106 -9.39 -4.15 7.94
C TYR A 106 -8.55 -4.66 9.11
N VAL A 107 -7.24 -4.46 9.02
CA VAL A 107 -6.28 -4.94 10.04
C VAL A 107 -6.43 -4.21 11.37
N SER A 108 -6.92 -2.96 11.36
CA SER A 108 -7.14 -2.18 12.57
C SER A 108 -8.49 -1.46 12.49
N VAL A 109 -9.49 -2.07 13.11
CA VAL A 109 -10.87 -1.57 13.19
C VAL A 109 -11.39 -1.69 14.62
N GLU A 110 -12.06 -0.67 15.12
CA GLU A 110 -12.75 -0.68 16.40
C GLU A 110 -14.12 -1.38 16.29
N THR A 111 -14.72 -1.72 17.43
CA THR A 111 -16.04 -2.37 17.50
C THR A 111 -17.18 -1.51 16.95
N ASN A 112 -17.00 -0.20 16.87
CA ASN A 112 -17.96 0.75 16.29
C ASN A 112 -17.78 0.92 14.77
N GLY A 113 -16.84 0.18 14.14
CA GLY A 113 -16.52 0.28 12.72
C GLY A 113 -15.48 1.33 12.35
N PHE A 114 -14.93 2.09 13.31
CA PHE A 114 -13.88 3.07 13.06
C PHE A 114 -12.59 2.38 12.61
N ILE A 115 -12.04 2.84 11.48
CA ILE A 115 -10.81 2.28 10.90
C ILE A 115 -9.62 3.14 11.36
N HIS A 116 -8.62 2.54 11.99
CA HIS A 116 -7.40 3.28 12.28
C HIS A 116 -6.49 3.36 11.05
N PRO A 117 -5.75 4.48 10.87
CA PRO A 117 -4.66 4.53 9.91
C PRO A 117 -3.66 3.39 10.16
N PHE A 118 -3.24 2.72 9.09
CA PHE A 118 -2.22 1.68 9.17
C PHE A 118 -0.86 2.27 9.58
N LEU A 119 -0.43 3.33 8.89
CA LEU A 119 0.63 4.22 9.29
C LEU A 119 0.04 5.40 10.05
N ARG A 120 0.28 5.40 11.35
CA ARG A 120 -0.14 6.46 12.27
C ARG A 120 0.85 7.61 12.25
N LEU A 121 0.34 8.79 12.57
CA LEU A 121 1.17 9.95 12.83
C LEU A 121 2.02 9.71 14.08
N THR A 122 3.25 10.20 14.03
CA THR A 122 4.11 10.35 15.21
C THR A 122 3.55 11.45 16.13
N GLU A 123 3.95 11.44 17.40
CA GLU A 123 3.53 12.46 18.38
C GLU A 123 3.84 13.89 17.90
N ASN A 124 5.00 14.08 17.26
CA ASN A 124 5.38 15.38 16.70
C ASN A 124 4.47 15.83 15.54
N GLU A 125 4.00 14.91 14.71
CA GLU A 125 3.07 15.22 13.63
C GLU A 125 1.68 15.54 14.18
N VAL A 126 1.22 14.80 15.20
CA VAL A 126 -0.03 15.12 15.90
C VAL A 126 0.05 16.50 16.56
N LYS A 127 1.17 16.80 17.23
CA LYS A 127 1.42 18.10 17.84
C LYS A 127 1.42 19.22 16.80
N LEU A 128 2.09 19.02 15.65
CA LEU A 128 2.08 19.98 14.54
C LEU A 128 0.66 20.26 14.05
N GLU A 129 -0.18 19.23 13.88
CA GLU A 129 -1.57 19.43 13.46
C GLU A 129 -2.36 20.28 14.47
N HIS A 130 -2.16 20.02 15.76
CA HIS A 130 -2.86 20.74 16.83
C HIS A 130 -2.42 22.20 16.93
N GLU A 131 -1.12 22.47 16.82
CA GLU A 131 -0.55 23.82 16.98
C GLU A 131 -0.79 24.73 15.77
N THR A 132 -0.83 24.15 14.55
CA THR A 132 -0.88 24.94 13.31
C THR A 132 -2.22 24.85 12.58
N GLY A 133 -3.06 23.86 12.89
CA GLY A 133 -4.26 23.54 12.12
C GLY A 133 -4.00 22.90 10.75
N LEU A 134 -2.73 22.69 10.38
CA LEU A 134 -2.35 21.94 9.18
C LEU A 134 -2.64 20.45 9.37
N LYS A 135 -2.83 19.71 8.27
CA LYS A 135 -3.06 18.27 8.31
C LYS A 135 -1.88 17.50 7.73
N VAL A 136 -1.35 16.53 8.48
CA VAL A 136 -0.30 15.63 8.02
C VAL A 136 -0.96 14.39 7.43
N ILE A 137 -0.58 14.06 6.20
CA ILE A 137 -1.13 12.92 5.46
C ILE A 137 0.02 12.00 5.10
N LEU A 138 -0.03 10.79 5.64
CA LEU A 138 0.83 9.69 5.22
C LEU A 138 0.06 8.85 4.20
N SER A 139 0.41 8.98 2.93
CA SER A 139 -0.26 8.29 1.83
C SER A 139 0.58 7.13 1.34
N ILE A 140 0.00 5.94 1.27
CA ILE A 140 0.69 4.75 0.79
C ILE A 140 0.43 4.58 -0.71
N GLN A 141 1.48 4.77 -1.50
CA GLN A 141 1.42 4.69 -2.97
C GLN A 141 1.92 3.36 -3.53
N GLY A 142 2.27 2.41 -2.67
CA GLY A 142 2.78 1.09 -3.06
C GLY A 142 2.05 -0.02 -2.32
N GLY A 143 2.47 -1.25 -2.61
CA GLY A 143 2.15 -2.41 -1.79
C GLY A 143 3.15 -2.57 -0.63
N ILE A 144 2.91 -3.57 0.21
CA ILE A 144 3.90 -4.10 1.13
C ILE A 144 4.88 -4.97 0.33
N CYS A 145 6.17 -4.75 0.55
CA CYS A 145 7.23 -5.61 0.05
C CYS A 145 7.73 -6.49 1.19
N GLU A 146 7.52 -7.79 1.09
CA GLU A 146 8.15 -8.75 1.99
C GLU A 146 9.63 -8.92 1.60
N GLY A 147 10.53 -8.75 2.58
CA GLY A 147 11.97 -8.77 2.29
C GLY A 147 12.49 -10.17 1.98
N GLU A 148 12.04 -11.16 2.75
CA GLU A 148 12.28 -12.58 2.52
C GLU A 148 10.93 -13.30 2.65
N LEU A 149 10.57 -14.05 1.61
CA LEU A 149 9.25 -14.68 1.49
C LEU A 149 8.96 -15.57 2.69
N GLY A 150 7.80 -15.37 3.33
CA GLY A 150 7.36 -16.17 4.48
C GLY A 150 7.92 -15.72 5.83
N THR A 151 8.79 -14.71 5.89
CA THR A 151 9.29 -14.18 7.18
C THR A 151 8.26 -13.35 7.93
N GLY A 152 7.21 -12.91 7.24
CA GLY A 152 6.23 -11.97 7.77
C GLY A 152 6.81 -10.62 8.10
N LYS A 153 8.00 -10.29 7.59
CA LYS A 153 8.68 -9.00 7.76
C LYS A 153 8.88 -8.34 6.41
N GLY A 154 8.50 -7.08 6.35
CA GLY A 154 8.57 -6.31 5.11
C GLY A 154 8.70 -4.83 5.37
N CYS A 155 8.48 -4.07 4.31
CA CYS A 155 8.40 -2.63 4.37
C CYS A 155 7.30 -2.10 3.46
N VAL A 156 6.86 -0.88 3.74
CA VAL A 156 5.93 -0.13 2.91
C VAL A 156 6.47 1.27 2.69
N TRP A 157 6.40 1.75 1.45
CA TRP A 157 6.76 3.12 1.10
C TRP A 157 5.55 4.02 1.23
N PHE A 158 5.75 5.21 1.78
CA PHE A 158 4.70 6.21 1.91
C PHE A 158 5.21 7.59 1.51
N GLN A 159 4.31 8.42 1.00
CA GLN A 159 4.54 9.84 0.79
C GLN A 159 4.00 10.61 1.98
N LYS A 160 4.76 11.59 2.47
CA LYS A 160 4.30 12.54 3.48
C LYS A 160 3.89 13.84 2.81
N LEU A 161 2.68 14.30 3.13
CA LEU A 161 2.11 15.54 2.64
C LEU A 161 1.66 16.38 3.84
N ILE A 162 1.84 17.70 3.76
CA ILE A 162 1.20 18.66 4.65
C ILE A 162 0.08 19.32 3.87
N ARG A 163 -1.13 19.26 4.39
CA ARG A 163 -2.35 19.78 3.77
C ARG A 163 -2.81 21.01 4.55
N GLU A 164 -2.89 22.11 3.84
CA GLU A 164 -3.50 23.34 4.34
C GLU A 164 -5.00 23.33 4.01
N LYS A 165 -5.81 23.61 5.04
CA LYS A 165 -7.26 23.76 4.91
C LYS A 165 -7.68 25.15 5.37
N LYS A 166 -8.62 25.76 4.64
CA LYS A 166 -9.29 27.00 5.04
C LYS A 166 -10.79 26.81 4.88
N GLY A 167 -11.56 27.04 5.94
CA GLY A 167 -13.00 26.78 5.94
C GLY A 167 -13.37 25.33 5.61
N GLY A 168 -12.53 24.36 5.98
CA GLY A 168 -12.72 22.93 5.68
C GLY A 168 -12.31 22.51 4.26
N ILE A 169 -12.07 23.45 3.36
CA ILE A 169 -11.66 23.20 1.97
C ILE A 169 -10.15 23.03 1.90
N THR A 170 -9.70 22.01 1.17
CA THR A 170 -8.28 21.81 0.89
C THR A 170 -7.81 22.91 -0.06
N ILE A 171 -6.90 23.76 0.41
CA ILE A 171 -6.33 24.83 -0.41
C ILE A 171 -5.03 24.35 -1.06
N ARG A 172 -4.21 23.58 -0.33
CA ARG A 172 -2.90 23.17 -0.84
C ARG A 172 -2.41 21.88 -0.19
N ASN A 173 -1.65 21.09 -0.96
CA ASN A 173 -0.85 19.98 -0.47
C ASN A 173 0.63 20.28 -0.74
N TYR A 174 1.46 20.14 0.28
CA TYR A 174 2.90 20.31 0.24
C TYR A 174 3.57 18.95 0.42
N TYR A 175 4.23 18.45 -0.61
CA TYR A 175 5.02 17.23 -0.53
C TYR A 175 6.25 17.43 0.35
N GLN A 176 6.43 16.54 1.32
CA GLN A 176 7.53 16.59 2.30
C GLN A 176 8.56 15.48 2.07
N GLY A 177 8.28 14.51 1.19
CA GLY A 177 9.19 13.41 0.90
C GLY A 177 8.51 12.04 0.91
N THR A 178 9.33 11.03 0.58
CA THR A 178 8.96 9.61 0.66
C THR A 178 9.70 8.99 1.85
N GLY A 179 8.97 8.24 2.67
CA GLY A 179 9.51 7.45 3.76
C GLY A 179 9.29 5.95 3.52
N VAL A 180 9.93 5.15 4.37
CA VAL A 180 9.77 3.70 4.44
C VAL A 180 9.41 3.33 5.86
N ALA A 181 8.37 2.52 6.03
CA ALA A 181 7.98 1.98 7.32
C ALA A 181 8.16 0.46 7.32
N PRO A 182 8.89 -0.11 8.30
CA PRO A 182 8.95 -1.56 8.48
C PRO A 182 7.59 -2.08 8.93
N VAL A 183 7.18 -3.23 8.40
CA VAL A 183 5.92 -3.89 8.74
C VAL A 183 6.20 -5.33 9.15
N LYS A 184 5.39 -5.85 10.07
CA LYS A 184 5.44 -7.25 10.47
C LYS A 184 4.06 -7.81 10.78
N VAL A 185 3.88 -9.11 10.55
CA VAL A 185 2.74 -9.87 11.10
C VAL A 185 3.21 -10.53 12.38
N ASN A 186 2.47 -10.35 13.49
CA ASN A 186 2.75 -11.07 14.74
C ASN A 186 1.92 -12.35 14.76
N GLY A 187 2.51 -13.48 15.16
CA GLY A 187 1.78 -14.75 15.32
C GLY A 187 1.72 -15.64 14.07
N PHE A 188 2.62 -15.39 13.11
CA PHE A 188 3.15 -16.40 12.20
C PHE A 188 4.55 -16.79 12.69
#